data_AF-A0A522XVD2-F1
#
_entry.id   AF-A0A522XVD2-F1
#
_cell.length_a   1.000
_cell.length_b   1.000
_cell.length_c   1.000
_cell.angle_alpha   90.00
_cell.angle_beta   90.00
_cell.angle_gamma   90.00
#
_symmetry.space_group_name_H-M   'P 1'
#
loop_
_entity.id
_entity.type
_entity.pdbx_description
1 polymer ?
#
loop_
_entity_poly.entity_id
_entity_poly.type
_entity_poly.pdbx_seq_one_letter_code
_entity_poly.pdbx_strand_id
1 'polypeptide(L)' 'MGIENDNLARYDDIFGFINEHKPDWERLIDGDKVKIKTNEHTVKLEFLEQLKKKYDLRVTEVSFSDYYGIVFAIERQ' A
#
# COMPACT_ATOMS: atom_id res chain seq x y z
N MET A 1 -1.99 3.61 -23.96
CA MET A 1 -1.81 4.21 -22.62
C MET A 1 -3.10 3.95 -21.88
N GLY A 2 -3.29 2.91 -21.09
CA GLY A 2 -2.38 2.04 -20.34
C GLY A 2 -3.01 1.99 -18.95
N ILE A 3 -3.96 1.06 -18.76
CA ILE A 3 -4.90 0.97 -17.62
C ILE A 3 -4.19 1.10 -16.25
N GLU A 4 -2.90 0.77 -16.21
CA GLU A 4 -1.98 0.94 -15.09
C GLU A 4 -1.88 2.40 -14.56
N ASN A 5 -1.89 3.42 -15.43
CA ASN A 5 -1.77 4.82 -15.01
C ASN A 5 -3.06 5.38 -14.40
N ASP A 6 -4.23 4.97 -14.91
CA ASP A 6 -5.52 5.43 -14.38
C ASP A 6 -5.81 4.82 -13.00
N ASN A 7 -5.39 3.57 -12.78
CA ASN A 7 -5.50 2.93 -11.48
C ASN A 7 -4.61 3.61 -10.44
N LEU A 8 -3.39 4.00 -10.78
CA LEU A 8 -2.48 4.69 -9.86
C LEU A 8 -2.97 6.05 -9.41
N ALA A 9 -3.53 6.85 -10.33
CA ALA A 9 -4.04 8.19 -10.01
C ALA A 9 -5.09 8.16 -8.89
N ARG A 10 -5.84 7.05 -8.75
CA ARG A 10 -6.83 6.86 -7.68
C ARG A 10 -6.22 6.60 -6.30
N TYR A 11 -4.91 6.32 -6.23
CA TYR A 11 -4.18 6.08 -4.99
C TYR A 11 -3.09 7.13 -4.70
N ASP A 12 -2.97 8.19 -5.52
CA ASP A 12 -1.94 9.22 -5.33
C ASP A 12 -2.04 9.91 -3.97
N ASP A 13 -3.24 10.15 -3.46
CA ASP A 13 -3.48 10.72 -2.13
C ASP A 13 -3.06 9.78 -1.00
N ILE A 14 -3.28 8.48 -1.17
CA ILE A 14 -2.85 7.43 -0.24
C ILE A 14 -1.33 7.34 -0.23
N PHE A 15 -0.70 7.32 -1.41
CA PHE A 15 0.75 7.27 -1.52
C PHE A 15 1.41 8.55 -1.01
N GLY A 16 0.82 9.73 -1.24
CA GLY A 16 1.29 10.98 -0.66
C GLY A 16 1.31 10.91 0.86
N PHE A 17 0.20 10.46 1.47
CA PHE A 17 0.11 10.32 2.92
C PHE A 17 1.07 9.27 3.49
N ILE A 18 1.25 8.14 2.81
CA ILE A 18 2.25 7.13 3.18
C ILE A 18 3.64 7.73 3.12
N ASN A 19 4.00 8.42 2.03
CA ASN A 19 5.32 9.02 1.86
C ASN A 19 5.63 10.08 2.93
N GLU A 20 4.62 10.83 3.39
CA GLU A 20 4.76 11.81 4.49
C GLU A 20 5.05 11.16 5.85
N HIS A 21 4.49 9.99 6.14
CA HIS A 21 4.56 9.35 7.47
C HIS A 21 5.54 8.16 7.52
N LYS A 22 5.77 7.52 6.38
CA LYS A 22 6.53 6.28 6.17
C LYS A 22 7.29 6.38 4.82
N PRO A 23 8.27 7.28 4.70
CA PRO A 23 9.00 7.51 3.43
C PRO A 23 9.79 6.28 2.95
N ASP A 24 10.11 5.34 3.84
CA ASP A 24 10.79 4.09 3.50
C ASP A 24 9.85 3.03 2.90
N TRP A 25 8.54 3.30 2.84
CA TRP A 25 7.58 2.38 2.23
C TRP A 25 7.49 2.63 0.74
N GLU A 26 7.57 1.55 -0.03
CA GLU A 26 7.56 1.60 -1.49
C GLU A 26 6.17 1.24 -2.02
N ARG A 27 5.74 1.98 -3.05
CA ARG A 27 4.58 1.60 -3.87
C ARG A 27 4.98 0.55 -4.90
N LEU A 28 4.15 -0.48 -5.05
CA LEU A 28 4.31 -1.54 -6.03
C LEU A 28 3.02 -1.72 -6.82
N ILE A 29 3.15 -2.06 -8.09
CA ILE A 29 2.03 -2.45 -8.94
C ILE A 29 2.35 -3.85 -9.44
N ASP A 30 1.40 -4.77 -9.26
CA ASP A 30 1.53 -6.14 -9.71
C ASP A 30 0.25 -6.50 -10.49
N GLY A 31 0.32 -6.34 -11.80
CA GLY A 31 -0.85 -6.41 -12.68
C GLY A 31 -1.85 -5.30 -12.39
N ASP A 32 -3.05 -5.68 -11.94
CA ASP A 32 -4.13 -4.78 -11.55
C ASP A 32 -4.13 -4.43 -10.06
N LYS A 33 -3.27 -5.07 -9.27
CA LYS A 33 -3.20 -4.87 -7.81
C LYS A 33 -2.25 -3.75 -7.45
N VAL A 34 -2.73 -2.87 -6.59
CA VAL A 34 -1.91 -1.87 -5.90
C VAL A 34 -1.36 -2.48 -4.62
N LYS A 35 -0.03 -2.45 -4.48
CA LYS A 35 0.69 -3.03 -3.35
C LYS A 35 1.56 -1.98 -2.65
N ILE A 36 1.75 -2.15 -1.34
CA ILE A 36 2.63 -1.34 -0.50
C ILE A 36 3.64 -2.29 0.12
N LYS A 37 4.92 -2.03 -0.10
CA LYS A 37 6.03 -2.76 0.47
C LYS A 37 6.62 -1.95 1.62
N THR A 38 6.84 -2.61 2.74
CA THR A 38 7.28 -1.98 3.98
C THR A 38 8.61 -2.58 4.40
N ASN A 39 9.47 -1.79 5.01
CA ASN A 39 10.68 -2.25 5.69
C ASN A 39 10.41 -2.85 7.09
N GLU A 40 9.14 -3.06 7.45
CA GLU A 40 8.76 -3.60 8.76
C GLU A 40 8.72 -5.14 8.67
N HIS A 41 9.28 -5.80 9.68
CA HIS A 41 9.25 -7.26 9.82
C HIS A 41 8.14 -7.74 10.76
N THR A 42 7.45 -6.82 11.43
CA THR A 42 6.35 -7.10 12.35
C THR A 42 5.15 -6.28 11.95
N VAL A 43 3.97 -6.90 11.91
CA VAL A 43 2.74 -6.22 11.49
C VAL A 43 2.31 -5.27 12.61
N LYS A 44 2.70 -4.00 12.51
CA LYS A 44 2.15 -2.92 13.36
C LYS A 44 0.88 -2.40 12.70
N LEU A 45 -0.25 -2.97 13.09
CA LEU A 45 -1.56 -2.69 12.49
C LEU A 45 -1.99 -1.23 12.65
N GLU A 46 -1.45 -0.47 13.59
CA GLU A 46 -1.93 0.87 13.92
C GLU A 46 -1.92 1.85 12.73
N PHE A 47 -0.85 1.88 11.94
CA PHE A 47 -0.79 2.76 10.77
C PHE A 47 -1.69 2.27 9.63
N LEU A 48 -1.77 0.95 9.46
CA LEU A 48 -2.63 0.34 8.46
C LEU A 48 -4.12 0.57 8.78
N GLU A 49 -4.53 0.48 10.04
CA GLU A 49 -5.88 0.81 10.48
C GLU A 49 -6.21 2.30 10.27
N GLN A 50 -5.23 3.20 10.46
CA GLN A 50 -5.41 4.62 10.12
C GLN A 50 -5.64 4.83 8.63
N LEU A 51 -4.87 4.14 7.77
CA LEU A 51 -5.06 4.18 6.32
C LEU A 51 -6.44 3.66 5.93
N LYS A 52 -6.85 2.50 6.45
CA LYS A 52 -8.18 1.91 6.22
C LYS A 52 -9.29 2.89 6.58
N LYS A 53 -9.22 3.50 7.76
CA LYS A 53 -10.25 4.44 8.24
C LYS A 53 -10.27 5.76 7.45
N LYS A 54 -9.11 6.27 7.04
CA LYS A 54 -9.01 7.57 6.35
C LYS A 54 -9.45 7.49 4.89
N TYR A 55 -9.12 6.39 4.21
CA TYR A 55 -9.28 6.25 2.77
C TYR A 55 -10.29 5.20 2.33
N ASP A 56 -11.01 4.61 3.29
CA ASP A 56 -11.95 3.49 3.07
C ASP A 56 -11.27 2.35 2.28
N LEU A 57 -10.11 1.93 2.79
CA LEU A 57 -9.27 0.92 2.15
C LEU A 57 -9.51 -0.46 2.75
N ARG A 58 -9.46 -1.45 1.89
CA ARG A 58 -9.39 -2.86 2.25
C ARG A 58 -8.01 -3.40 1.92
N VAL A 59 -7.44 -4.16 2.86
CA VAL A 59 -6.27 -5.00 2.58
C VAL A 59 -6.75 -6.32 2.03
N THR A 60 -6.33 -6.65 0.82
CA THR A 60 -6.77 -7.86 0.10
C THR A 60 -5.77 -8.99 0.20
N GLU A 61 -4.49 -8.68 0.45
CA GLU A 61 -3.41 -9.66 0.52
C GLU A 61 -2.31 -9.17 1.47
N VAL A 62 -1.67 -10.09 2.20
CA VAL A 62 -0.47 -9.83 3.00
C VAL A 62 0.55 -10.91 2.72
N SER A 63 1.76 -10.51 2.33
CA SER A 63 2.87 -11.43 2.09
C SER A 63 4.12 -10.99 2.85
N PHE A 64 4.90 -11.94 3.32
CA PHE A 64 6.16 -11.71 4.01
C PHE A 64 7.30 -12.04 3.05
N SER A 65 8.18 -11.08 2.81
CA SER A 65 9.38 -11.26 2.00
C SER A 65 10.61 -11.17 2.88
N ASP A 66 11.41 -12.23 2.91
CA ASP A 66 12.65 -12.31 3.71
C ASP A 66 13.64 -11.18 3.41
N TYR A 67 13.61 -10.66 2.17
CA TYR A 67 14.52 -9.62 1.72
C TYR A 67 13.98 -8.19 1.93
N TYR A 68 12.68 -8.01 2.11
CA TYR A 68 12.04 -6.70 1.99
C TYR A 68 11.16 -6.31 3.17
N GLY A 69 10.69 -7.26 3.99
CA GLY A 69 9.69 -7.02 5.03
C GLY A 69 8.28 -7.42 4.55
N ILE A 70 7.26 -6.78 5.12
CA ILE A 70 5.86 -7.07 4.81
C ILE A 70 5.40 -6.32 3.57
N VAL A 71 4.63 -6.98 2.70
CA VAL A 71 3.96 -6.38 1.55
C VAL A 71 2.45 -6.57 1.68
N PHE A 72 1.69 -5.50 1.47
CA PHE A 72 0.23 -5.47 1.54
C PHE A 72 -0.36 -5.11 0.18
N ALA A 73 -1.35 -5.86 -0.30
CA ALA A 73 -2.19 -5.40 -1.40
C ALA A 73 -3.37 -4.61 -0.83
N ILE A 74 -3.69 -3.48 -1.46
CA ILE A 74 -4.79 -2.59 -1.06
C ILE A 74 -5.78 -2.38 -2.21
N GLU A 75 -7.03 -2.17 -1.82
CA GLU A 75 -8.12 -1.85 -2.71
C GLU A 75 -9.02 -0.81 -2.04
N ARG A 76 -9.44 0.24 -2.75
CA ARG A 76 -10.49 1.16 -2.29
C ARG A 76 -11.84 0.44 -2.31
N GLN A 77 -12.60 0.59 -1.23
CA GLN A 77 -13.98 0.12 -1.16
C GLN A 77 -14.95 1.05 -1.90
#